data_AF-A0A4S4KAE7-F1
#
_entry.id   AF-A0A4S4KAE7-F1
#
_cell.length_a   1.000
_cell.length_b   1.000
_cell.length_c   1.000
_cell.angle_alpha   90.00
_cell.angle_beta   90.00
_cell.angle_gamma   90.00
#
_symmetry.space_group_name_H-M   'P 1'
#
loop_
_entity.id
_entity.type
_entity.pdbx_description
1 polymer ?
#
loop_
_entity_poly.entity_id
_entity_poly.type
_entity_poly.pdbx_seq_one_letter_code
_entity_poly.pdbx_strand_id
1 'polypeptide(L)'
;MANHALDLNPPNATLHISTHGSDWLWAAFAFITFTLLATVVLDFMRPRGTRLFHQLAVIILTTASLAYFSMASDLGATPIVTEFRADGATRQIWYVRYIQWFITFPLLLLSVLLATGLSLSDIMTTIFMGMFLVICGLVGALVQSTYKWGFFVFGCGALFYI
;
A
#
# COMPACT_ATOMS: atom_id res chain seq x y z
N MET A 1 18.44 -21.23 -4.25
CA MET A 1 17.02 -20.88 -4.05
C MET A 1 16.38 -20.76 -5.43
N ALA A 2 15.07 -20.99 -5.57
CA ALA A 2 14.37 -20.87 -6.85
C ALA A 2 14.07 -19.41 -7.25
N ASN A 3 14.06 -18.50 -6.27
CA ASN A 3 13.84 -17.08 -6.48
C ASN A 3 15.17 -16.33 -6.66
N HIS A 4 15.31 -15.69 -7.82
CA HIS A 4 16.47 -14.89 -8.23
C HIS A 4 16.16 -13.39 -8.35
N ALA A 5 15.04 -12.94 -7.77
CA ALA A 5 14.61 -11.55 -7.90
C ALA A 5 15.67 -10.55 -7.41
N LEU A 6 16.34 -10.83 -6.29
CA LEU A 6 17.37 -9.95 -5.73
C LEU A 6 18.71 -10.02 -6.48
N ASP A 7 18.93 -11.08 -7.26
CA ASP A 7 20.10 -11.18 -8.13
C ASP A 7 19.90 -10.33 -9.39
N LEU A 8 18.67 -10.32 -9.92
CA LEU A 8 18.28 -9.56 -11.11
C LEU A 8 18.04 -8.07 -10.81
N ASN A 9 17.46 -7.77 -9.66
CA ASN A 9 17.19 -6.42 -9.16
C ASN A 9 17.88 -6.28 -7.78
N PRO A 10 19.15 -5.85 -7.76
CA PRO A 10 19.92 -5.76 -6.53
C PRO A 10 19.34 -4.72 -5.55
N PRO A 11 19.30 -5.03 -4.24
CA PRO A 11 18.85 -4.10 -3.22
C PRO A 11 19.63 -2.78 -3.17
N ASN A 12 18.89 -1.69 -2.96
CA ASN A 12 19.42 -0.33 -2.99
C ASN A 12 19.77 0.25 -1.60
N ALA A 13 19.64 -0.53 -0.53
CA ALA A 13 19.88 -0.08 0.84
C ALA A 13 20.65 -1.13 1.66
N THR A 14 21.30 -0.73 2.76
CA THR A 14 22.00 -1.65 3.68
C THR A 14 21.04 -2.59 4.40
N LEU A 15 19.92 -2.05 4.89
CA LEU A 15 18.84 -2.80 5.53
C LEU A 15 17.74 -3.00 4.50
N HIS A 16 17.81 -4.13 3.81
CA HIS A 16 16.92 -4.49 2.72
C HIS A 16 16.20 -5.83 2.98
N ILE A 17 15.28 -6.16 2.10
CA ILE A 17 14.54 -7.42 2.15
C ILE A 17 15.45 -8.64 1.94
N SER A 18 15.15 -9.76 2.59
CA SER A 18 15.82 -11.04 2.31
C SER A 18 15.15 -11.77 1.15
N THR A 19 15.81 -12.78 0.57
CA THR A 19 15.19 -13.63 -0.47
C THR A 19 13.91 -14.30 0.03
N HIS A 20 13.86 -14.71 1.31
CA HIS A 20 12.65 -15.23 1.94
C HIS A 20 11.52 -14.19 2.04
N GLY A 21 11.86 -12.91 2.24
CA GLY A 21 10.87 -11.83 2.19
C GLY A 21 10.31 -11.66 0.77
N SER A 22 11.16 -11.75 -0.25
CA SER A 22 10.73 -11.75 -1.66
C SER A 22 9.86 -12.97 -1.99
N ASP A 23 10.20 -14.18 -1.50
CA ASP A 23 9.40 -15.40 -1.67
C ASP A 23 7.97 -15.21 -1.13
N TRP A 24 7.85 -14.62 0.06
CA TRP A 24 6.55 -14.33 0.65
C TRP A 24 5.75 -13.31 -0.17
N LEU A 25 6.41 -12.25 -0.67
CA LEU A 25 5.76 -11.26 -1.54
C LEU A 25 5.29 -11.87 -2.86
N TRP A 26 6.03 -12.81 -3.44
CA TRP A 26 5.60 -13.57 -4.61
C TRP A 26 4.37 -14.43 -4.32
N ALA A 27 4.33 -15.11 -3.17
CA ALA A 27 3.16 -15.88 -2.75
C ALA A 27 1.93 -14.98 -2.56
N ALA A 28 2.10 -13.83 -1.92
CA ALA A 28 1.04 -12.84 -1.76
C ALA A 28 0.56 -12.27 -3.11
N PHE A 29 1.48 -11.95 -4.02
CA PHE A 29 1.17 -11.53 -5.39
C PHE A 29 0.31 -12.58 -6.12
N ALA A 30 0.70 -13.86 -6.06
CA ALA A 30 -0.03 -14.94 -6.70
C ALA A 30 -1.46 -15.06 -6.14
N PHE A 31 -1.62 -14.99 -4.82
CA PHE A 31 -2.92 -15.03 -4.17
C PHE A 31 -3.80 -13.82 -4.52
N ILE A 32 -3.25 -12.60 -4.48
CA ILE A 32 -3.97 -11.37 -4.85
C ILE A 32 -4.40 -11.43 -6.31
N THR A 33 -3.52 -11.89 -7.21
CA THR A 33 -3.81 -12.00 -8.64
C THR A 33 -4.88 -13.06 -8.92
N PHE A 34 -4.83 -14.21 -8.25
CA PHE A 34 -5.90 -15.20 -8.33
C PHE A 34 -7.24 -14.61 -7.87
N THR A 35 -7.24 -13.89 -6.75
CA THR A 35 -8.44 -13.24 -6.20
C THR A 35 -8.96 -12.15 -7.16
N LEU A 36 -8.07 -11.40 -7.82
CA LEU A 36 -8.42 -10.44 -8.85
C LEU A 36 -9.15 -11.11 -10.00
N LEU A 37 -8.58 -12.18 -10.56
CA LEU A 37 -9.17 -12.91 -11.68
C LEU A 37 -10.55 -13.48 -11.31
N ALA A 38 -10.69 -14.08 -10.13
CA ALA A 38 -11.98 -14.55 -9.63
C ALA A 38 -13.00 -13.41 -9.51
N THR A 39 -12.58 -12.26 -8.95
CA THR A 39 -13.45 -11.08 -8.77
C THR A 39 -13.87 -10.48 -10.11
N VAL A 40 -12.99 -10.46 -11.12
CA VAL A 40 -13.32 -10.02 -12.48
C VAL A 40 -14.38 -10.92 -13.11
N VAL A 41 -14.27 -12.24 -12.97
CA VAL A 41 -15.29 -13.19 -13.43
C VAL A 41 -16.63 -12.91 -12.73
N LEU A 42 -16.62 -12.74 -11.40
CA LEU A 42 -17.81 -12.42 -10.63
C LEU A 42 -18.44 -11.09 -11.05
N ASP A 43 -17.65 -10.05 -11.32
CA ASP A 43 -18.16 -8.76 -11.83
C ASP A 43 -18.93 -8.93 -13.14
N PHE A 44 -18.38 -9.70 -14.09
CA PHE A 44 -19.04 -9.95 -15.37
C PHE A 44 -20.36 -10.72 -15.22
N MET A 45 -20.49 -11.58 -14.21
CA MET A 45 -21.71 -12.33 -13.91
C MET A 45 -22.84 -11.48 -13.28
N ARG A 46 -22.54 -10.26 -12.79
CA ARG A 46 -23.55 -9.40 -12.16
C ARG A 46 -24.30 -8.55 -13.19
N PRO A 47 -25.61 -8.28 -13.02
CA PRO A 47 -26.33 -7.31 -13.85
C PRO A 47 -25.70 -5.91 -13.79
N ARG A 48 -25.74 -5.17 -14.91
CA ARG A 48 -25.28 -3.77 -14.96
C ARG A 48 -26.05 -2.94 -13.92
N GLY A 49 -25.36 -2.05 -13.20
CA GLY A 49 -25.94 -1.24 -12.12
C GLY A 49 -25.82 -1.81 -10.70
N THR A 50 -25.48 -3.10 -10.54
CA THR A 50 -25.30 -3.74 -9.21
C THR A 50 -23.83 -4.10 -8.92
N ARG A 51 -22.91 -3.50 -9.67
CA ARG A 51 -21.50 -3.91 -9.73
C ARG A 51 -20.54 -3.08 -8.87
N LEU A 52 -21.02 -1.99 -8.25
CA LEU A 52 -20.16 -1.02 -7.57
C LEU A 52 -19.11 -1.67 -6.65
N PHE A 53 -19.53 -2.57 -5.75
CA PHE A 53 -18.61 -3.25 -4.84
C PHE A 53 -17.62 -4.19 -5.53
N HIS A 54 -18.02 -4.84 -6.63
CA HIS A 54 -17.12 -5.67 -7.42
C HIS A 54 -16.10 -4.81 -8.16
N GLN A 55 -16.54 -3.68 -8.73
CA GLN A 55 -15.65 -2.72 -9.40
C GLN A 55 -14.64 -2.10 -8.43
N LEU A 56 -15.07 -1.70 -7.23
CA LEU A 56 -14.17 -1.25 -6.17
C LEU A 56 -13.15 -2.33 -5.82
N ALA A 57 -13.59 -3.58 -5.63
CA ALA A 57 -12.70 -4.70 -5.35
C ALA A 57 -11.70 -4.96 -6.48
N VAL A 58 -12.12 -4.89 -7.75
CA VAL A 58 -11.23 -5.02 -8.92
C VAL A 58 -10.16 -3.93 -8.93
N ILE A 59 -10.53 -2.67 -8.66
CA ILE A 59 -9.56 -1.55 -8.61
C ILE A 59 -8.55 -1.78 -7.47
N ILE A 60 -9.03 -2.18 -6.29
CA ILE A 60 -8.19 -2.46 -5.12
C ILE A 60 -7.22 -3.61 -5.41
N LEU A 61 -7.72 -4.74 -5.90
CA LEU A 61 -6.92 -5.94 -6.18
C LEU A 61 -5.93 -5.73 -7.33
N THR A 62 -6.31 -4.98 -8.37
CA THR A 62 -5.40 -4.61 -9.47
C THR A 62 -4.23 -3.79 -8.94
N THR A 63 -4.52 -2.74 -8.17
CA THR A 63 -3.49 -1.87 -7.59
C THR A 63 -2.58 -2.65 -6.63
N ALA A 64 -3.17 -3.50 -5.79
CA ALA A 64 -2.42 -4.37 -4.88
C ALA A 64 -1.53 -5.37 -5.65
N SER A 65 -2.03 -6.02 -6.70
CA SER A 65 -1.25 -6.97 -7.49
C SER A 65 0.01 -6.31 -8.08
N LEU A 66 -0.11 -5.10 -8.63
CA LEU A 66 1.01 -4.35 -9.20
C LEU A 66 2.05 -3.97 -8.13
N ALA A 67 1.58 -3.52 -6.96
CA ALA A 67 2.47 -3.14 -5.86
C ALA A 67 3.20 -4.35 -5.27
N TYR A 68 2.51 -5.48 -5.09
CA TYR A 68 3.13 -6.72 -4.60
C TYR A 68 4.09 -7.32 -5.62
N PHE A 69 3.78 -7.28 -6.91
CA PHE A 69 4.74 -7.64 -7.97
C PHE A 69 6.00 -6.77 -7.87
N SER A 70 5.83 -5.45 -7.77
CA SER A 70 6.95 -4.50 -7.66
C SER A 70 7.83 -4.83 -6.45
N MET A 71 7.24 -4.94 -5.25
CA MET A 71 8.00 -5.26 -4.04
C MET A 71 8.63 -6.66 -4.08
N ALA A 72 7.94 -7.67 -4.65
CA ALA A 72 8.49 -9.03 -4.77
C ALA A 72 9.74 -9.06 -5.67
N SER A 73 9.72 -8.25 -6.72
CA SER A 73 10.85 -8.06 -7.64
C SER A 73 11.90 -7.05 -7.15
N ASP A 74 11.82 -6.58 -5.90
CA ASP A 74 12.68 -5.55 -5.31
C ASP A 74 12.63 -4.16 -5.98
N LEU A 75 11.52 -3.83 -6.64
CA LEU A 75 11.31 -2.57 -7.37
C LEU A 75 10.37 -1.61 -6.64
N GLY A 76 10.62 -0.30 -6.80
CA GLY A 76 9.78 0.75 -6.20
C GLY A 76 10.11 1.06 -4.73
N ALA A 77 11.40 0.94 -4.38
CA ALA A 77 11.95 1.39 -3.10
C ALA A 77 12.95 2.53 -3.27
N THR A 78 13.17 3.28 -2.20
CA THR A 78 14.26 4.26 -2.07
C THR A 78 14.99 4.08 -0.73
N PRO A 79 16.33 4.22 -0.69
CA PRO A 79 17.10 4.12 0.54
C PRO A 79 17.01 5.41 1.35
N ILE A 80 16.77 5.29 2.65
CA ILE A 80 16.75 6.42 3.60
C ILE A 80 17.73 6.15 4.74
N VAL A 81 18.61 7.11 5.04
CA VAL A 81 19.57 6.99 6.16
C VAL A 81 18.83 6.86 7.48
N THR A 82 19.22 5.88 8.29
CA THR A 82 18.61 5.67 9.60
C THR A 82 19.12 6.70 10.61
N GLU A 83 18.20 7.29 11.37
CA GLU A 83 18.51 8.39 12.32
C GLU A 83 19.28 7.91 13.55
N PHE A 84 18.97 6.70 14.04
CA PHE A 84 19.47 6.20 15.33
C PHE A 84 20.56 5.13 15.20
N ARG A 85 21.16 4.96 14.03
CA ARG A 85 22.32 4.06 13.87
C ARG A 85 23.58 4.86 13.57
N ALA A 86 24.63 4.56 14.33
CA ALA A 86 25.93 5.23 14.21
C ALA A 86 26.70 4.86 12.93
N ASP A 87 26.33 3.76 12.27
CA ASP A 87 26.97 3.25 11.06
C ASP A 87 26.49 3.93 9.77
N GLY A 88 25.53 4.86 9.86
CA GLY A 88 24.94 5.52 8.70
C GLY A 88 24.17 4.58 7.77
N ALA A 89 23.79 3.38 8.24
CA ALA A 89 23.09 2.40 7.42
C ALA A 89 21.79 2.97 6.84
N THR A 90 21.52 2.62 5.58
CA THR A 90 20.28 3.00 4.90
C THR A 90 19.22 1.91 5.08
N ARG A 91 17.96 2.32 5.25
CA ARG A 91 16.80 1.43 5.24
C ARG A 91 16.06 1.54 3.92
N GLN A 92 15.72 0.39 3.36
CA GLN A 92 14.87 0.28 2.20
C GLN A 92 13.43 0.69 2.56
N ILE A 93 12.91 1.72 1.88
CA ILE A 93 11.53 2.18 2.03
C ILE A 93 10.77 1.96 0.72
N TRP A 94 9.79 1.06 0.76
CA TRP A 94 8.91 0.75 -0.37
C TRP A 94 7.89 1.87 -0.62
N TYR A 95 8.27 2.91 -1.36
CA TYR A 95 7.34 4.00 -1.68
C TYR A 95 6.16 3.51 -2.52
N VAL A 96 6.33 2.45 -3.32
CA VAL A 96 5.24 1.82 -4.10
C VAL A 96 4.10 1.31 -3.20
N ARG A 97 4.40 0.92 -1.96
CA ARG A 97 3.38 0.54 -0.96
C ARG A 97 2.48 1.71 -0.58
N TYR A 98 3.05 2.89 -0.44
CA TYR A 98 2.28 4.08 -0.12
C TYR A 98 1.44 4.55 -1.30
N ILE A 99 1.93 4.39 -2.54
CA ILE A 99 1.13 4.61 -3.75
C ILE A 99 -0.07 3.65 -3.76
N GLN A 100 0.16 2.37 -3.46
CA GLN A 100 -0.92 1.40 -3.30
C GLN A 100 -1.92 1.87 -2.23
N TRP A 101 -1.47 2.18 -1.02
CA TRP A 101 -2.35 2.61 0.07
C TRP A 101 -3.11 3.88 -0.24
N PHE A 102 -2.50 4.83 -0.95
CA PHE A 102 -3.16 6.09 -1.33
C PHE A 102 -4.40 5.84 -2.20
N ILE A 103 -4.38 4.77 -3.00
CA ILE A 103 -5.53 4.33 -3.81
C ILE A 103 -6.43 3.39 -3.01
N THR A 104 -5.87 2.33 -2.40
CA THR A 104 -6.67 1.25 -1.83
C THR A 104 -7.34 1.63 -0.51
N PHE A 105 -6.68 2.41 0.34
CA PHE A 105 -7.21 2.77 1.66
C PHE A 105 -8.50 3.60 1.56
N PRO A 106 -8.57 4.71 0.79
CA PRO A 106 -9.83 5.43 0.62
C PRO A 106 -10.93 4.59 -0.03
N LEU A 107 -10.60 3.67 -0.95
CA LEU A 107 -11.60 2.79 -1.57
C LEU A 107 -12.12 1.72 -0.60
N LEU A 108 -11.28 1.22 0.30
CA LEU A 108 -11.69 0.33 1.39
C LEU A 108 -12.61 1.06 2.36
N LEU A 109 -12.26 2.29 2.78
CA LEU A 109 -13.14 3.12 3.61
C LEU A 109 -14.48 3.36 2.90
N LEU A 110 -14.45 3.78 1.63
CA LEU A 110 -15.66 3.98 0.83
C LEU A 110 -16.53 2.71 0.79
N SER A 111 -15.93 1.52 0.63
CA SER A 111 -16.68 0.26 0.60
C SER A 111 -17.45 -0.02 1.89
N VAL A 112 -16.90 0.37 3.04
CA VAL A 112 -17.59 0.22 4.34
C VAL A 112 -18.63 1.33 4.52
N LEU A 113 -18.27 2.57 4.23
CA LEU A 113 -19.12 3.75 4.46
C LEU A 113 -20.36 3.79 3.55
N LEU A 114 -20.28 3.22 2.34
CA LEU A 114 -21.44 3.05 1.47
C LEU A 114 -22.54 2.14 2.08
N ALA A 115 -22.22 1.37 3.13
CA ALA A 115 -23.17 0.51 3.82
C ALA A 115 -23.78 1.13 5.09
N THR A 116 -23.31 2.30 5.54
CA THR A 116 -23.68 2.87 6.86
C THR A 116 -24.75 3.97 6.81
N GLY A 117 -25.12 4.46 5.63
CA GLY A 117 -26.12 5.53 5.46
C GLY A 117 -25.62 6.92 5.91
N LEU A 118 -24.31 7.09 6.10
CA LEU A 118 -23.69 8.36 6.46
C LEU A 118 -23.91 9.44 5.39
N SER A 119 -23.85 10.71 5.81
CA SER A 119 -23.96 11.83 4.88
C SER A 119 -22.78 11.84 3.91
N LEU A 120 -22.99 12.34 2.69
CA LEU A 120 -21.91 12.47 1.71
C LEU A 120 -20.75 13.31 2.26
N SER A 121 -21.04 14.32 3.08
CA SER A 121 -20.02 15.17 3.71
C SER A 121 -19.11 14.37 4.64
N ASP A 122 -19.69 13.48 5.46
CA ASP A 122 -18.92 12.63 6.37
C ASP A 122 -18.06 11.65 5.58
N ILE A 123 -18.65 10.99 4.56
CA ILE A 123 -17.92 10.05 3.69
C ILE A 123 -16.71 10.74 3.04
N MET A 124 -16.91 11.92 2.46
CA MET A 124 -15.84 12.67 1.80
C MET A 124 -14.73 13.07 2.77
N THR A 125 -15.10 13.49 3.99
CA THR A 125 -14.12 13.89 5.01
C THR A 125 -13.32 12.69 5.51
N THR A 126 -13.96 11.55 5.76
CA THR A 126 -13.28 10.31 6.17
C THR A 126 -12.33 9.80 5.09
N ILE A 127 -12.74 9.83 3.82
CA ILE A 127 -11.87 9.47 2.67
C ILE A 127 -10.65 10.41 2.60
N PHE A 128 -10.86 11.72 2.75
CA PHE A 128 -9.77 12.70 2.78
C PHE A 128 -8.78 12.43 3.92
N MET A 129 -9.27 12.18 5.14
CA MET A 129 -8.41 11.84 6.28
C MET A 129 -7.63 10.55 6.03
N GLY A 130 -8.24 9.57 5.36
CA GLY A 130 -7.54 8.36 4.94
C GLY A 130 -6.40 8.63 3.95
N MET A 131 -6.61 9.49 2.95
CA MET A 131 -5.56 9.90 2.03
C MET A 131 -4.45 10.69 2.74
N PHE A 132 -4.82 11.63 3.62
CA PHE A 132 -3.88 12.44 4.39
C PHE A 132 -3.00 11.56 5.30
N LEU A 133 -3.57 10.56 5.96
CA LEU A 133 -2.83 9.56 6.73
C LEU A 133 -1.73 8.90 5.90
N VAL A 134 -2.05 8.44 4.68
CA VAL A 134 -1.08 7.77 3.80
C VAL A 134 0.02 8.73 3.34
N ILE A 135 -0.34 9.98 3.00
CA ILE A 135 0.62 11.02 2.64
C ILE A 135 1.59 11.29 3.80
N CYS A 136 1.07 11.47 5.02
CA CYS A 136 1.88 11.64 6.22
C CYS A 136 2.82 10.43 6.43
N GLY A 137 2.30 9.21 6.26
CA GLY A 137 3.11 7.99 6.35
C GLY A 137 4.24 7.94 5.33
N LEU A 138 3.98 8.31 4.07
CA LEU A 138 4.98 8.31 3.00
C LEU A 138 6.04 9.37 3.27
N VAL A 139 5.63 10.63 3.45
CA VAL A 139 6.57 11.74 3.65
C VAL A 139 7.38 11.50 4.93
N GLY A 140 6.75 11.07 6.01
CA GLY A 140 7.43 10.71 7.25
C GLY A 140 8.46 9.60 7.09
N ALA A 141 8.18 8.57 6.27
CA ALA A 141 9.12 7.49 5.99
C ALA A 141 10.34 7.94 5.17
N LEU A 142 10.21 9.02 4.39
CA LEU A 142 11.29 9.58 3.56
C LEU A 142 12.11 10.67 4.28
N VAL A 143 11.65 11.14 5.44
CA VAL A 143 12.37 12.14 6.23
C VAL A 143 13.46 11.46 7.07
N GLN A 144 14.71 11.93 6.92
CA GLN A 144 15.85 11.42 7.68
C GLN A 144 15.92 11.99 9.11
N SER A 145 15.57 13.26 9.26
CA SER A 145 15.67 14.00 10.53
C SER A 145 14.51 13.68 11.49
N THR A 146 14.64 14.14 12.73
CA THR A 146 13.62 14.02 13.79
C THR A 146 12.25 14.61 13.38
N TYR A 147 12.19 15.45 12.34
CA TYR A 147 10.93 15.98 11.80
C TYR A 147 9.96 14.89 11.31
N LYS A 148 10.41 13.65 11.06
CA LYS A 148 9.53 12.51 10.75
C LYS A 148 8.44 12.29 11.79
N TRP A 149 8.71 12.62 13.06
CA TRP A 149 7.74 12.48 14.15
C TRP A 149 6.56 13.43 14.02
N GLY A 150 6.74 14.61 13.39
CA GLY A 150 5.62 15.51 13.09
C GLY A 150 4.62 14.86 12.13
N PHE A 151 5.11 14.27 11.04
CA PHE A 151 4.28 13.50 10.11
C PHE A 151 3.62 12.29 10.77
N PHE A 152 4.34 11.59 11.64
CA PHE A 152 3.79 10.47 12.41
C PHE A 152 2.60 10.91 13.29
N VAL A 153 2.75 12.01 14.04
CA VAL A 153 1.68 12.56 14.90
C VAL A 153 0.48 13.01 14.07
N PHE A 154 0.69 13.72 12.96
CA PHE A 154 -0.41 14.11 12.07
C PHE A 154 -1.13 12.90 11.47
N GLY A 155 -0.39 11.87 11.05
CA GLY A 155 -0.96 10.62 10.56
C GLY A 155 -1.77 9.88 11.63
N CYS A 156 -1.29 9.82 12.87
CA CYS A 156 -2.03 9.25 14.00
C CYS A 156 -3.31 10.05 14.33
N GLY A 157 -3.26 11.38 14.25
CA GLY A 157 -4.44 12.23 14.43
C GLY A 157 -5.50 11.97 13.35
N ALA A 158 -5.08 11.82 12.10
CA ALA A 158 -5.97 11.43 11.01
C ALA A 158 -6.53 10.03 11.18
N LEU A 159 -5.73 9.07 11.66
CA LEU A 159 -6.20 7.72 11.98
C LEU A 159 -7.24 7.73 13.10
N PHE A 160 -7.05 8.54 14.14
CA PHE A 160 -7.98 8.64 15.26
C PHE A 160 -9.33 9.24 14.85
N TYR A 161 -9.35 10.07 13.80
CA TYR A 161 -10.59 10.61 13.24
C TYR A 161 -11.41 9.56 12.47
N ILE A 162 -10.74 8.66 11.75
CA ILE A 162 -11.34 7.61 10.91
C ILE A 162 -11.98 6.53 11.78
#